data_AF-A0AAW4FPI5-F1
#
_entry.id   AF-A0AAW4FPI5-F1
#
_cell.length_a   1.000
_cell.length_b   1.000
_cell.length_c   1.000
_cell.angle_alpha   90.00
_cell.angle_beta   90.00
_cell.angle_gamma   90.00
#
_symmetry.space_group_name_H-M   'P 1'
#
loop_
_entity.id
_entity.type
_entity.pdbx_description
1 polymer ?
#
loop_
_entity_poly.entity_id
_entity_poly.type
_entity_poly.pdbx_seq_one_letter_code
_entity_poly.pdbx_strand_id
1 'polypeptide(L)'
;MPSMFSRRLTGPACAAFALTLLASCQTSRPPAPTASSAALPTMERVALGANSCWFKSGDAAFKNYRLAPELNSFSGRPRILIVPRKSPEARPLAVIQAEGQPARLQAFGPLMSEPVATRMSADIRRWAAGGQGCN
;
A
#
# COMPACT_ATOMS: atom_id res chain seq x y z
N MET A 1 -84.38 31.87 13.03
CA MET A 1 -84.49 31.07 11.79
C MET A 1 -83.13 31.06 11.10
N PRO A 2 -82.74 29.97 10.43
CA PRO A 2 -81.62 29.13 10.85
C PRO A 2 -80.38 29.21 9.93
N SER A 3 -79.31 28.49 10.33
CA SER A 3 -78.40 27.75 9.43
C SER A 3 -77.38 28.55 8.60
N MET A 4 -76.13 28.16 8.40
CA MET A 4 -75.30 27.01 8.79
C MET A 4 -73.84 27.30 8.32
N PHE A 5 -72.91 26.39 8.68
CA PHE A 5 -71.61 26.11 8.03
C PHE A 5 -70.45 27.07 8.39
N SER A 6 -69.19 26.64 8.56
CA SER A 6 -68.55 25.34 8.38
C SER A 6 -67.21 25.31 9.14
N ARG A 7 -67.02 24.25 9.95
CA ARG A 7 -65.85 23.37 10.02
C ARG A 7 -64.49 23.90 9.47
N ARG A 8 -63.44 23.90 10.30
CA ARG A 8 -62.36 22.87 10.27
C ARG A 8 -61.22 23.19 11.26
N LEU A 9 -60.79 22.13 11.94
CA LEU A 9 -59.59 22.00 12.77
C LEU A 9 -58.31 22.16 11.93
N THR A 10 -57.19 22.59 12.53
CA THR A 10 -55.97 21.78 12.82
C THR A 10 -54.72 22.64 13.02
N GLY A 11 -53.84 22.18 13.92
CA GLY A 11 -52.40 22.44 13.82
C GLY A 11 -51.63 22.13 15.11
N PRO A 12 -51.06 20.92 15.27
CA PRO A 12 -50.02 20.69 16.25
C PRO A 12 -48.67 21.10 15.64
N ALA A 13 -48.12 22.21 16.13
CA ALA A 13 -46.71 22.53 16.01
C ALA A 13 -45.89 21.62 16.94
N CYS A 14 -44.61 21.44 16.62
CA CYS A 14 -43.60 20.64 17.34
C CYS A 14 -43.50 19.15 16.94
N ALA A 15 -42.64 18.85 15.95
CA ALA A 15 -41.74 17.67 15.97
C ALA A 15 -40.97 17.49 14.63
N ALA A 16 -40.18 18.46 14.16
CA ALA A 16 -39.52 18.31 12.85
C ALA A 16 -38.07 18.85 12.72
N PHE A 17 -37.30 19.00 13.81
CA PHE A 17 -35.95 19.61 13.72
C PHE A 17 -34.76 18.76 14.21
N ALA A 18 -34.94 17.47 14.54
CA ALA A 18 -33.86 16.67 15.16
C ALA A 18 -33.19 15.60 14.26
N LEU A 19 -33.50 15.51 12.95
CA LEU A 19 -33.10 14.38 12.10
C LEU A 19 -31.99 14.66 11.05
N THR A 20 -31.35 15.83 11.03
CA THR A 20 -30.46 16.22 9.93
C THR A 20 -28.94 16.04 10.18
N LEU A 21 -28.50 15.49 11.33
CA LEU A 21 -27.07 15.45 11.69
C LEU A 21 -26.31 14.17 11.32
N LEU A 22 -26.94 13.16 10.69
CA LEU A 22 -26.31 11.86 10.42
C LEU A 22 -25.76 11.67 8.98
N ALA A 23 -25.86 12.68 8.11
CA ALA A 23 -25.48 12.53 6.69
C ALA A 23 -24.00 12.82 6.35
N SER A 24 -23.16 13.22 7.31
CA SER A 24 -21.79 13.72 7.01
C SER A 24 -20.68 12.67 7.01
N CYS A 25 -20.94 11.39 7.28
CA CYS A 25 -19.92 10.35 7.34
C CYS A 25 -19.80 9.52 6.04
N GLN A 26 -20.00 10.12 4.88
CA GLN A 26 -19.65 9.48 3.60
C GLN A 26 -18.13 9.58 3.41
N THR A 27 -17.40 8.63 3.98
CA THR A 27 -15.97 8.47 3.71
C THR A 27 -15.78 8.23 2.22
N SER A 28 -15.12 9.18 1.54
CA SER A 28 -14.88 9.07 0.11
C SER A 28 -13.93 7.90 -0.12
N ARG A 29 -14.42 6.82 -0.74
CA ARG A 29 -13.57 5.68 -1.11
C ARG A 29 -12.52 6.19 -2.11
N PRO A 30 -11.21 6.02 -1.84
CA PRO A 30 -10.18 6.38 -2.80
C PRO A 30 -10.43 5.67 -4.13
N PRO A 31 -10.21 6.34 -5.28
CA PRO A 31 -10.30 5.68 -6.57
C PRO A 31 -9.39 4.44 -6.60
N ALA A 32 -9.84 3.39 -7.28
CA ALA A 32 -9.04 2.18 -7.42
C ALA A 32 -7.67 2.56 -8.02
N PRO A 33 -6.55 2.06 -7.46
CA PRO A 33 -5.24 2.40 -7.98
C PRO A 33 -5.14 1.96 -9.44
N THR A 34 -4.91 2.92 -10.33
CA THR A 34 -4.55 2.63 -11.72
C THR A 34 -3.21 1.91 -11.74
N ALA A 35 -3.12 0.83 -12.53
CA ALA A 35 -1.87 0.12 -12.71
C ALA A 35 -0.78 1.11 -13.15
N SER A 36 0.26 1.27 -12.32
CA SER A 36 1.32 2.22 -12.60
C SER A 36 2.27 1.67 -13.66
N SER A 37 2.43 2.39 -14.76
CA SER A 37 3.40 2.09 -15.80
C SER A 37 4.85 2.28 -15.37
N ALA A 38 5.13 3.05 -14.30
CA ALA A 38 6.48 3.25 -13.79
C ALA A 38 6.85 2.35 -12.60
N ALA A 39 5.86 1.88 -11.83
CA ALA A 39 6.11 1.06 -10.65
C ALA A 39 6.71 -0.30 -11.01
N LEU A 40 6.18 -0.95 -12.06
CA LEU A 40 6.66 -2.27 -12.48
C LEU A 40 8.12 -2.24 -12.97
N PRO A 41 8.52 -1.40 -13.94
CA PRO A 41 9.93 -1.32 -14.35
C PRO A 41 10.89 -0.91 -13.22
N THR A 42 10.40 -0.12 -12.26
CA THR A 42 11.19 0.23 -11.07
C THR A 42 11.41 -0.98 -10.17
N MET A 43 10.35 -1.74 -9.89
CA MET A 43 10.45 -2.94 -9.05
C MET A 43 11.20 -4.09 -9.72
N GLU A 44 11.16 -4.21 -11.04
CA GLU A 44 11.99 -5.16 -11.79
C GLU A 44 13.48 -4.89 -11.57
N ARG A 45 13.91 -3.62 -11.68
CA ARG A 45 15.30 -3.23 -11.40
C ARG A 45 15.70 -3.51 -9.95
N VAL A 46 14.83 -3.18 -9.00
CA VAL A 46 15.06 -3.47 -7.58
C VAL A 46 15.15 -4.98 -7.34
N ALA A 47 14.29 -5.79 -7.96
CA ALA A 47 14.32 -7.24 -7.86
C ALA A 47 15.61 -7.84 -8.42
N LEU A 48 16.08 -7.37 -9.57
CA LEU A 48 17.33 -7.80 -10.19
C LEU A 48 18.55 -7.42 -9.33
N GLY A 49 18.56 -6.18 -8.81
CA GLY A 49 19.60 -5.71 -7.89
C GLY A 49 19.65 -6.53 -6.61
N ALA A 50 18.51 -6.73 -5.94
CA ALA A 50 18.42 -7.54 -4.74
C ALA A 50 18.88 -8.99 -5.00
N ASN A 51 18.39 -9.62 -6.07
CA ASN A 51 18.75 -10.99 -6.42
C ASN A 51 20.26 -11.13 -6.68
N SER A 52 20.86 -10.22 -7.45
CA SER A 52 22.29 -10.27 -7.78
C SER A 52 23.17 -9.98 -6.57
N CYS A 53 22.87 -8.91 -5.83
CA CYS A 53 23.77 -8.35 -4.84
C CYS A 53 23.56 -8.82 -3.41
N TRP A 54 22.37 -9.24 -3.04
CA TRP A 54 22.11 -9.78 -1.71
C TRP A 54 22.12 -11.31 -1.70
N PHE A 55 21.60 -11.96 -2.74
CA PHE A 55 21.39 -13.41 -2.70
C PHE A 55 22.40 -14.20 -3.54
N LYS A 56 22.59 -13.87 -4.82
CA LYS A 56 23.53 -14.60 -5.70
C LYS A 56 24.99 -14.32 -5.36
N SER A 57 25.33 -13.14 -4.86
CA SER A 57 26.67 -12.78 -4.37
C SER A 57 27.09 -13.55 -3.11
N GLY A 58 26.13 -14.14 -2.38
CA GLY A 58 26.39 -14.80 -1.10
C GLY A 58 26.56 -13.84 0.08
N ASP A 59 25.91 -12.67 0.05
CA ASP A 59 26.00 -11.68 1.12
C ASP A 59 25.67 -12.26 2.51
N ALA A 60 26.60 -12.06 3.46
CA ALA A 60 26.50 -12.61 4.79
C ALA A 60 25.26 -12.11 5.56
N ALA A 61 24.80 -10.89 5.30
CA ALA A 61 23.61 -10.32 5.95
C ALA A 61 22.32 -10.98 5.47
N PHE A 62 22.31 -11.58 4.27
CA PHE A 62 21.13 -12.15 3.65
C PHE A 62 21.10 -13.68 3.59
N LYS A 63 22.17 -14.35 4.06
CA LYS A 63 22.32 -15.82 4.03
C LYS A 63 21.16 -16.60 4.66
N ASN A 64 20.47 -16.01 5.64
CA ASN A 64 19.37 -16.63 6.36
C ASN A 64 17.99 -16.36 5.73
N TYR A 65 17.96 -15.62 4.63
CA TYR A 65 16.74 -15.20 3.96
C TYR A 65 16.69 -15.69 2.51
N ARG A 66 15.55 -15.50 1.85
CA ARG A 66 15.35 -15.68 0.41
C ARG A 66 14.55 -14.51 -0.15
N LEU A 67 14.75 -14.25 -1.44
CA LEU A 67 13.94 -13.34 -2.22
C LEU A 67 12.71 -14.08 -2.78
N ALA A 68 11.54 -13.49 -2.61
CA ALA A 68 10.31 -13.91 -3.29
C ALA A 68 9.75 -12.73 -4.09
N PRO A 69 9.95 -12.70 -5.42
CA PRO A 69 9.38 -11.67 -6.28
C PRO A 69 7.88 -11.89 -6.52
N GLU A 70 7.07 -10.88 -6.28
CA GLU A 70 5.63 -10.83 -6.57
C GLU A 70 5.34 -9.60 -7.45
N LEU A 71 5.96 -9.60 -8.64
CA LEU A 71 5.89 -8.49 -9.58
C LEU A 71 4.60 -8.49 -10.42
N ASN A 72 3.93 -9.63 -10.54
CA ASN A 72 2.64 -9.78 -11.23
C ASN A 72 1.47 -9.26 -10.37
N SER A 73 1.48 -7.97 -10.07
CA SER A 73 0.42 -7.32 -9.32
C SER A 73 -0.65 -6.74 -10.24
N PHE A 74 -1.81 -7.41 -10.33
CA PHE A 74 -3.02 -6.86 -10.96
C PHE A 74 -3.55 -5.60 -10.26
N SER A 75 -3.11 -5.34 -9.02
CA SER A 75 -3.48 -4.18 -8.21
C SER A 75 -2.56 -2.96 -8.39
N GLY A 76 -1.61 -3.02 -9.34
CA GLY A 76 -0.71 -1.90 -9.63
C GLY A 76 0.37 -1.65 -8.56
N ARG A 77 0.59 -2.62 -7.67
CA ARG A 77 1.52 -2.54 -6.53
C ARG A 77 2.50 -3.72 -6.54
N PRO A 78 3.39 -3.80 -7.55
CA PRO A 78 4.42 -4.83 -7.62
C PRO A 78 5.29 -4.78 -6.36
N ARG A 79 5.67 -5.96 -5.87
CA ARG A 79 6.48 -6.08 -4.65
C ARG A 79 7.53 -7.18 -4.75
N ILE A 80 8.55 -7.06 -3.94
CA ILE A 80 9.45 -8.16 -3.59
C ILE A 80 9.39 -8.37 -2.09
N LEU A 81 9.51 -9.62 -1.68
CA LEU A 81 9.50 -10.03 -0.29
C LEU A 81 10.85 -10.61 0.07
N ILE A 82 11.31 -10.32 1.29
CA ILE A 82 12.40 -11.05 1.93
C ILE A 82 11.78 -11.94 3.00
N VAL A 83 11.95 -13.24 2.83
CA VAL A 83 11.34 -14.28 3.66
C VAL A 83 12.40 -15.16 4.33
N PRO A 84 12.09 -15.86 5.42
CA PRO A 84 13.01 -16.82 6.02
C PRO A 84 13.44 -17.90 5.01
N ARG A 85 14.73 -18.23 4.96
CA ARG A 85 15.26 -19.18 3.96
C ARG A 85 14.71 -20.59 4.08
N LYS A 86 14.35 -21.01 5.30
CA LYS A 86 13.85 -22.36 5.60
C LYS A 86 12.32 -22.45 5.66
N SER A 87 11.62 -21.31 5.63
CA SER A 87 10.17 -21.21 5.77
C SER A 87 9.67 -20.04 4.90
N PRO A 88 9.75 -20.14 3.56
CA PRO A 88 9.39 -19.06 2.66
C PRO A 88 7.91 -18.66 2.72
N GLU A 89 7.04 -19.55 3.18
CA GLU A 89 5.61 -19.33 3.44
C GLU A 89 5.33 -18.54 4.74
N ALA A 90 6.34 -18.40 5.61
CA ALA A 90 6.21 -17.62 6.83
C ALA A 90 6.08 -16.12 6.51
N ARG A 91 5.70 -15.35 7.54
CA ARG A 91 5.55 -13.88 7.43
C ARG A 91 6.81 -13.23 6.85
N PRO A 92 6.69 -12.38 5.80
CA PRO A 92 7.82 -11.62 5.27
C PRO A 92 8.51 -10.76 6.33
N LEU A 93 9.84 -10.72 6.26
CA LEU A 93 10.70 -9.92 7.13
C LEU A 93 11.02 -8.55 6.53
N ALA A 94 10.92 -8.43 5.20
CA ALA A 94 10.83 -7.14 4.52
C ALA A 94 9.88 -7.25 3.33
N VAL A 95 9.18 -6.16 3.07
CA VAL A 95 8.38 -5.95 1.86
C VAL A 95 8.89 -4.67 1.23
N ILE A 96 9.24 -4.75 -0.05
CA ILE A 96 9.60 -3.60 -0.86
C ILE A 96 8.60 -3.55 -2.00
N GLN A 97 7.92 -2.42 -2.15
CA GLN A 97 6.88 -2.24 -3.15
C GLN A 97 6.94 -0.85 -3.76
N ALA A 98 6.37 -0.71 -4.96
CA ALA A 98 6.18 0.58 -5.59
C ALA A 98 4.75 0.77 -6.09
N GLU A 99 4.31 2.02 -6.17
CA GLU A 99 3.02 2.41 -6.73
C GLU A 99 3.06 3.81 -7.37
N GLY A 100 2.06 4.15 -8.18
CA GLY A 100 1.89 5.49 -8.75
C GLY A 100 2.89 5.86 -9.85
N GLN A 101 2.64 7.00 -10.50
CA GLN A 101 3.46 7.57 -11.57
C GLN A 101 3.73 9.06 -11.23
N PRO A 102 4.96 9.46 -10.86
CA PRO A 102 6.19 8.67 -10.77
C PRO A 102 6.13 7.56 -9.71
N ALA A 103 6.94 6.52 -9.89
CA ALA A 103 6.99 5.37 -8.97
C ALA A 103 7.43 5.82 -7.57
N ARG A 104 6.58 5.59 -6.57
CA ARG A 104 6.86 5.83 -5.16
C ARG A 104 7.19 4.51 -4.47
N LEU A 105 8.37 4.42 -3.88
CA LEU A 105 8.84 3.22 -3.19
C LEU A 105 8.51 3.27 -1.71
N GLN A 106 8.19 2.10 -1.17
CA GLN A 106 8.03 1.86 0.25
C GLN A 106 8.78 0.57 0.59
N ALA A 107 9.51 0.61 1.71
CA ALA A 107 10.14 -0.56 2.31
C ALA A 107 9.75 -0.62 3.78
N PHE A 108 9.26 -1.77 4.23
CA PHE A 108 8.79 -1.97 5.61
C PHE A 108 8.94 -3.42 6.05
N GLY A 109 8.83 -3.66 7.35
CA GLY A 109 8.95 -4.99 7.97
C GLY A 109 10.10 -5.06 8.98
N PRO A 110 10.23 -6.19 9.71
CA PRO A 110 11.24 -6.39 10.74
C PRO A 110 12.67 -5.97 10.35
N LEU A 111 13.13 -6.30 9.13
CA LEU A 111 14.50 -5.97 8.69
C LEU A 111 14.76 -4.46 8.57
N MET A 112 13.72 -3.63 8.50
CA MET A 112 13.87 -2.17 8.47
C MET A 112 14.18 -1.58 9.85
N SER A 113 14.11 -2.38 10.91
CA SER A 113 14.51 -2.02 12.27
C SER A 113 15.84 -2.66 12.69
N GLU A 114 16.46 -3.43 11.81
CA GLU A 114 17.73 -4.13 12.05
C GLU A 114 18.93 -3.29 11.56
N PRO A 115 20.17 -3.59 12.00
CA PRO A 115 21.36 -2.87 11.53
C PRO A 115 21.55 -2.85 10.00
N VAL A 116 21.01 -3.85 9.28
CA VAL A 116 21.09 -3.95 7.82
C VAL A 116 20.18 -2.94 7.09
N ALA A 117 19.21 -2.33 7.78
CA ALA A 117 18.18 -1.46 7.19
C ALA A 117 18.74 -0.28 6.40
N THR A 118 19.78 0.37 6.93
CA THR A 118 20.42 1.53 6.28
C THR A 118 21.01 1.16 4.93
N ARG A 119 21.72 0.02 4.88
CA ARG A 119 22.31 -0.51 3.65
C ARG A 119 21.22 -0.94 2.66
N MET A 120 20.22 -1.68 3.13
CA MET A 120 19.07 -2.07 2.30
C MET A 120 18.42 -0.86 1.65
N SER A 121 18.16 0.19 2.42
CA SER A 121 17.53 1.40 1.93
C SER A 121 18.38 2.13 0.89
N ALA A 122 19.70 2.16 1.07
CA ALA A 122 20.63 2.74 0.11
C ALA A 122 20.67 1.95 -1.21
N ASP A 123 20.74 0.63 -1.12
CA ASP A 123 20.72 -0.28 -2.27
C ASP A 123 19.41 -0.18 -3.07
N ILE A 124 18.27 -0.23 -2.38
CA ILE A 124 16.94 -0.08 -3.01
C ILE A 124 16.85 1.25 -3.76
N ARG A 125 17.26 2.36 -3.12
CA ARG A 125 17.25 3.68 -3.77
C ARG A 125 18.16 3.73 -4.99
N ARG A 126 19.36 3.15 -4.91
CA ARG A 126 20.31 3.08 -6.04
C ARG A 126 19.69 2.35 -7.23
N TRP A 127 19.17 1.14 -7.02
CA TRP A 127 18.59 0.33 -8.10
C TRP A 127 17.33 0.96 -8.68
N ALA A 128 16.51 1.57 -7.84
CA ALA A 128 15.35 2.35 -8.28
C ALA A 128 15.71 3.57 -9.13
N ALA A 129 16.85 4.20 -8.86
CA ALA A 129 17.40 5.27 -9.69
C ALA A 129 18.09 4.76 -10.97
N GLY A 130 18.26 3.44 -11.13
CA GLY A 130 18.90 2.82 -12.30
C GLY A 130 20.39 2.55 -12.13
N GLY A 131 20.94 2.83 -10.95
CA GLY A 131 22.29 2.40 -10.59
C GLY A 131 22.38 0.88 -10.59
N GLN A 132 23.56 0.36 -10.93
CA GLN A 132 23.85 -1.07 -11.00
C GLN A 132 24.85 -1.46 -9.91
N GLY A 133 25.10 -2.77 -9.78
CA GLY A 133 26.16 -3.28 -8.91
C GLY A 133 25.81 -3.32 -7.42
N CYS A 134 26.75 -3.89 -6.68
CA CYS A 134 26.66 -4.20 -5.26
C CYS A 134 27.55 -3.24 -4.47
N ASN A 135 27.14 -2.94 -3.23
CA ASN A 135 27.91 -2.15 -2.27
C ASN A 135 28.36 -3.04 -1.12
#